data_AF-A0A972NJ87-F1
#
_entry.id   AF-A0A972NJ87-F1
#
_cell.length_a   1.000
_cell.length_b   1.000
_cell.length_c   1.000
_cell.angle_alpha   90.00
_cell.angle_beta   90.00
_cell.angle_gamma   90.00
#
_symmetry.space_group_name_H-M   'P 1'
#
loop_
_entity.id
_entity.type
_entity.pdbx_description
1 polymer ?
#
loop_
_entity_poly.entity_id
_entity_poly.type
_entity_poly.pdbx_seq_one_letter_code
_entity_poly.pdbx_strand_id
1 'polypeptide(L)'
;MSNASRIQLSPVEKALYYAVRLLARMDSYAGHGNAFLAPEVSVWMLEQIKPSLMKPLHEVGKIGELIRLLHHYNSLRETAEEMRHRDFYENSPTDEIDDDFLTLHAVARALARGIWKCDDNTASKSIKLVMHDWTLRHQDEQTPWEPPMRWVDVLAKFAPGTHLPRVLKADLETSDAIDTRLTPVLSTALTHARQQLLACDSSGYHAFWNKVYNFALGEWLTVDLPEVAAQILANKSSGLYFDSIGAYVLQMRVAERFWRGLTAPVRALLLGMNDEPEALRLIGVNVRAGGIQESEAVACATRIWKMLKRRATAGDELASELAYSNEPNAVVESIRADQNSNTNFYLIDIDALPHSLRHLTDERYCLVVRLPEQWLGAKNALATQSGVHCFAVPNDRKLSLSIGCAFVCNFDKLWPDLFRFRRSIPVLHVFENQCILAFHQFNHFADLRELNRQVATRGFRHAMSKHEHPGSDVLLDEDSTTNLANASRPVPAFFDNFVDFSTPLDKSLSEAYLAENPGTR
;
A
#
# COMPACT_ATOMS: atom_id res chain seq x y z
N MET A 1 -2.85 4.37 47.83
CA MET A 1 -3.28 5.15 46.66
C MET A 1 -3.81 6.48 47.15
N SER A 2 -3.04 7.54 46.93
CA SER A 2 -3.44 8.91 47.27
C SER A 2 -4.60 9.34 46.37
N ASN A 3 -5.69 9.85 46.93
CA ASN A 3 -6.75 10.51 46.16
C ASN A 3 -6.17 11.82 45.59
N ALA A 4 -5.41 11.72 44.50
CA ALA A 4 -5.03 12.89 43.72
C ALA A 4 -6.33 13.62 43.34
N SER A 5 -6.48 14.84 43.85
CA SER A 5 -7.63 15.69 43.57
C SER A 5 -7.77 15.84 42.06
N ARG A 6 -8.82 15.23 41.48
CA ARG A 6 -9.05 15.28 40.04
C ARG A 6 -9.15 16.73 39.59
N ILE A 7 -8.36 17.10 38.59
CA ILE A 7 -8.40 18.43 37.99
C ILE A 7 -9.78 18.61 37.35
N GLN A 8 -10.47 19.69 37.72
CA GLN A 8 -11.78 20.00 37.17
C GLN A 8 -11.62 20.70 35.82
N LEU A 9 -11.79 19.94 34.74
CA LEU A 9 -11.79 20.45 33.37
C LEU A 9 -13.15 21.09 33.01
N SER A 10 -13.12 22.23 32.32
CA SER A 10 -14.31 22.81 31.68
C SER A 10 -14.87 21.88 30.58
N PRO A 11 -16.11 22.08 30.09
CA PRO A 11 -16.66 21.27 29.01
C PRO A 11 -15.79 21.26 27.74
N VAL A 12 -15.21 22.41 27.37
CA VAL A 12 -14.32 22.54 26.21
C VAL A 12 -13.00 21.80 26.45
N GLU A 13 -12.41 21.91 27.65
CA GLU A 13 -11.18 21.19 28.00
C GLU A 13 -11.40 19.68 28.10
N LYS A 14 -12.58 19.23 28.53
CA LYS A 14 -12.96 17.81 28.45
C LYS A 14 -13.00 17.34 27.00
N ALA A 15 -13.61 18.09 26.09
CA ALA A 15 -13.62 17.76 24.67
C ALA A 15 -12.20 17.74 24.09
N LEU A 16 -11.37 18.73 24.42
CA LEU A 16 -9.96 18.77 24.05
C LEU A 16 -9.20 17.54 24.56
N TYR A 17 -9.39 17.13 25.83
CA TYR A 17 -8.78 15.92 26.39
C TYR A 17 -9.10 14.67 25.57
N TYR A 18 -10.36 14.49 25.15
CA TYR A 18 -10.73 13.36 24.30
C TYR A 18 -10.16 13.48 22.88
N ALA A 19 -10.12 14.68 22.29
CA ALA A 19 -9.51 14.90 20.98
C ALA A 19 -8.01 14.59 20.99
N VAL A 20 -7.28 15.07 22.00
CA VAL A 20 -5.84 14.83 22.21
C VAL A 20 -5.55 13.32 22.24
N ARG A 21 -6.36 12.56 22.99
CA ARG A 21 -6.24 11.09 23.03
C ARG A 21 -6.58 10.43 21.71
N LEU A 22 -7.59 10.93 20.99
CA LEU A 22 -7.95 10.42 19.67
C LEU A 22 -6.82 10.66 18.67
N LEU A 23 -6.26 11.87 18.63
CA LEU A 23 -5.13 12.22 17.76
C LEU A 23 -3.89 11.35 18.05
N ALA A 24 -3.57 11.11 19.32
CA ALA A 24 -2.48 10.22 19.68
C ALA A 24 -2.71 8.76 19.22
N ARG A 25 -3.96 8.29 19.21
CA ARG A 25 -4.31 6.99 18.59
C ARG A 25 -4.10 7.00 17.10
N MET A 26 -4.43 8.10 16.45
CA MET A 26 -4.31 8.23 15.02
C MET A 26 -2.86 8.23 14.59
N ASP A 27 -2.00 8.90 15.35
CA ASP A 27 -0.54 8.92 15.12
C ASP A 27 0.05 7.51 15.10
N SER A 28 -0.41 6.59 15.96
CA SER A 28 0.05 5.19 15.92
C SER A 28 -0.39 4.39 14.68
N TYR A 29 -1.39 4.86 13.94
CA TYR A 29 -1.83 4.28 12.67
C TYR A 29 -1.25 4.97 11.44
N ALA A 30 -0.64 6.15 11.63
CA ALA A 30 -0.17 6.97 10.52
C ALA A 30 1.26 6.58 10.08
N GLY A 31 1.97 5.80 10.91
CA GLY A 31 3.36 5.37 10.66
C GLY A 31 4.30 6.58 10.61
N HIS A 32 5.30 6.56 9.73
CA HIS A 32 6.21 7.70 9.51
C HIS A 32 5.55 8.95 8.88
N GLY A 33 4.25 8.89 8.55
CA GLY A 33 3.51 10.03 8.02
C GLY A 33 2.61 10.60 9.11
N ASN A 34 2.88 11.81 9.58
CA ASN A 34 2.03 12.47 10.58
C ASN A 34 0.55 12.44 10.18
N ALA A 35 -0.34 12.22 11.16
CA ALA A 35 -1.77 12.32 10.92
C ALA A 35 -2.13 13.78 10.53
N PHE A 36 -2.47 14.00 9.26
CA PHE A 36 -2.90 15.29 8.72
C PHE A 36 -4.37 15.50 9.08
N LEU A 37 -4.60 16.15 10.22
CA LEU A 37 -5.94 16.37 10.74
C LEU A 37 -6.21 17.83 11.00
N ALA A 38 -7.02 18.39 10.11
CA ALA A 38 -7.71 19.64 10.35
C ALA A 38 -8.54 19.54 11.64
N PRO A 39 -8.50 20.57 12.50
CA PRO A 39 -9.31 20.64 13.71
C PRO A 39 -10.79 20.29 13.50
N GLU A 40 -11.38 20.69 12.37
CA GLU A 40 -12.76 20.44 12.00
C GLU A 40 -13.05 18.95 11.84
N VAL A 41 -12.11 18.18 11.27
CA VAL A 41 -12.24 16.73 11.14
C VAL A 41 -12.16 16.06 12.51
N SER A 42 -11.32 16.56 13.42
CA SER A 42 -11.25 16.05 14.79
C SER A 42 -12.54 16.31 15.58
N VAL A 43 -13.14 17.50 15.41
CA VAL A 43 -14.45 17.84 15.99
C VAL A 43 -15.54 16.92 15.43
N TRP A 44 -15.59 16.76 14.10
CA TRP A 44 -16.53 15.84 13.46
C TRP A 44 -16.39 14.41 13.99
N MET A 45 -15.16 13.89 14.13
CA MET A 45 -14.95 12.57 14.71
C MET A 45 -15.48 12.47 16.15
N LEU A 46 -15.26 13.49 16.97
CA LEU A 46 -15.79 13.52 18.33
C LEU A 46 -17.32 13.56 18.36
N GLU A 47 -17.96 14.21 17.39
CA GLU A 47 -19.43 14.20 17.26
C GLU A 47 -19.94 12.79 16.99
N GLN A 48 -19.24 12.03 16.15
CA GLN A 48 -19.60 10.63 15.87
C GLN A 48 -19.34 9.71 17.07
N ILE A 49 -18.19 9.86 17.75
CA ILE A 49 -17.75 8.91 18.79
C ILE A 49 -18.30 9.26 20.18
N LYS A 50 -18.51 10.55 20.48
CA LYS A 50 -18.93 11.07 21.79
C LYS A 50 -20.00 12.17 21.63
N PRO A 51 -21.18 11.88 21.04
CA PRO A 51 -22.22 12.88 20.82
C PRO A 51 -22.70 13.55 22.12
N SER A 52 -22.74 12.82 23.24
CA SER A 52 -23.11 13.37 24.55
C SER A 52 -22.13 14.42 25.09
N LEU A 53 -20.87 14.38 24.65
CA LEU A 53 -19.86 15.39 24.97
C LEU A 53 -20.00 16.61 24.06
N MET A 54 -20.35 16.40 22.79
CA MET A 54 -20.37 17.45 21.77
C MET A 54 -21.67 18.25 21.74
N LYS A 55 -22.82 17.63 22.03
CA LYS A 55 -24.14 18.29 22.01
C LYS A 55 -24.20 19.55 22.89
N PRO A 56 -23.74 19.54 24.16
CA PRO A 56 -23.75 20.76 24.99
C PRO A 56 -22.83 21.87 24.44
N LEU A 57 -21.75 21.52 23.74
CA LEU A 57 -20.85 22.51 23.14
C LEU A 57 -21.51 23.20 21.95
N HIS A 58 -22.34 22.49 21.18
CA HIS A 58 -23.18 23.09 20.13
C HIS A 58 -24.22 24.04 20.72
N GLU A 59 -24.95 23.60 21.73
CA GLU A 59 -26.02 24.38 22.37
C GLU A 59 -25.50 25.71 22.98
N VAL A 60 -24.27 25.72 23.48
CA VAL A 60 -23.64 26.91 24.09
C VAL A 60 -22.74 27.67 23.09
N GLY A 61 -22.67 27.25 21.81
CA GLY A 61 -21.87 27.92 20.78
C GLY A 61 -20.35 27.86 21.02
N LYS A 62 -19.86 26.79 21.66
CA LYS A 62 -18.46 26.61 22.10
C LYS A 62 -17.59 25.78 21.14
N ILE A 63 -18.13 25.36 20.00
CA ILE A 63 -17.40 24.57 18.99
C ILE A 63 -16.21 25.35 18.40
N GLY A 64 -16.39 26.64 18.09
CA GLY A 64 -15.30 27.48 17.59
C GLY A 64 -14.14 27.62 18.57
N GLU A 65 -14.43 27.62 19.89
CA GLU A 65 -13.39 27.64 20.92
C GLU A 65 -12.59 26.32 20.94
N LEU A 66 -13.26 25.18 20.81
CA LEU A 66 -12.61 23.88 20.69
C LEU A 66 -11.73 23.77 19.44
N ILE A 67 -12.23 24.21 18.28
CA ILE A 67 -11.48 24.26 17.01
C ILE A 67 -10.20 25.09 17.18
N ARG A 68 -10.30 26.27 17.80
CA ARG A 68 -9.14 27.12 18.10
C ARG A 68 -8.13 26.42 18.99
N LEU A 69 -8.57 25.74 20.06
CA LEU A 69 -7.68 24.98 20.94
C LEU A 69 -6.97 23.84 20.19
N LEU A 70 -7.68 23.14 19.30
CA LEU A 70 -7.09 22.08 18.48
C LEU A 70 -6.06 22.62 17.50
N HIS A 71 -6.27 23.82 16.96
CA HIS A 71 -5.27 24.49 16.12
C HIS A 71 -3.96 24.76 16.90
N HIS A 72 -4.07 25.31 18.12
CA HIS A 72 -2.90 25.51 18.99
C HIS A 72 -2.26 24.18 19.42
N TYR A 73 -3.05 23.15 19.66
CA TYR A 73 -2.54 21.81 19.99
C TYR A 73 -1.79 21.18 18.81
N ASN A 74 -2.25 21.36 17.57
CA ASN A 74 -1.52 20.90 16.38
C ASN A 74 -0.14 21.58 16.25
N SER A 75 -0.03 22.88 16.51
CA SER A 75 1.27 23.57 16.57
C SER A 75 2.21 22.99 17.65
N LEU A 76 1.65 22.58 18.80
CA LEU A 76 2.42 21.88 19.83
C LEU A 76 2.87 20.49 19.36
N ARG A 77 2.02 19.76 18.62
CA ARG A 77 2.37 18.45 18.04
C ARG A 77 3.51 18.57 17.03
N GLU A 78 3.46 19.56 16.14
CA GLU A 78 4.55 19.83 15.19
C GLU A 78 5.87 20.09 15.91
N THR A 79 5.85 20.92 16.96
CA THR A 79 7.05 21.18 17.79
C THR A 79 7.56 19.90 18.45
N ALA A 80 6.67 19.06 18.97
CA ALA A 80 7.03 17.80 19.61
C ALA A 80 7.62 16.79 18.64
N GLU A 81 7.10 16.74 17.42
CA GLU A 81 7.60 15.86 16.36
C GLU A 81 8.99 16.29 15.86
N GLU A 82 9.21 17.58 15.67
CA GLU A 82 10.54 18.12 15.34
C GLU A 82 11.58 17.76 16.41
N MET A 83 11.20 17.87 17.69
CA MET A 83 12.07 17.48 18.80
C MET A 83 12.33 15.97 18.80
N ARG A 84 11.31 15.14 18.54
CA ARG A 84 11.45 13.68 18.49
C ARG A 84 12.41 13.27 17.38
N HIS A 85 12.28 13.83 16.18
CA HIS A 85 13.21 13.58 15.08
C HIS A 85 14.63 14.02 15.40
N ARG A 86 14.80 15.19 16.02
CA ARG A 86 16.13 15.66 16.45
C ARG A 86 16.76 14.71 17.47
N ASP A 87 16.00 14.36 18.53
CA ASP A 87 16.45 13.42 19.55
C ASP A 87 16.84 12.07 18.91
N PHE A 88 16.10 11.60 17.89
CA PHE A 88 16.42 10.37 17.15
C PHE A 88 17.76 10.47 16.40
N TYR A 89 17.95 11.50 15.56
CA TYR A 89 19.18 11.65 14.78
C TYR A 89 20.42 11.93 15.65
N GLU A 90 20.25 12.57 16.81
CA GLU A 90 21.35 12.85 17.73
C GLU A 90 21.77 11.60 18.54
N ASN A 91 20.85 10.67 18.82
CA ASN A 91 21.11 9.54 19.72
C ASN A 91 21.23 8.16 19.03
N SER A 92 20.77 8.00 17.78
CA SER A 92 20.78 6.71 17.07
C SER A 92 21.35 6.83 15.64
N PRO A 93 22.68 6.83 15.46
CA PRO A 93 23.29 6.94 14.14
C PRO A 93 23.25 5.65 13.29
N THR A 94 22.87 4.48 13.85
CA THR A 94 23.11 3.19 13.19
C THR A 94 21.96 2.16 13.21
N ASP A 95 20.82 2.43 13.84
CA ASP A 95 19.73 1.45 13.89
C ASP A 95 18.57 1.82 12.97
N GLU A 96 17.92 0.79 12.42
CA GLU A 96 16.63 0.88 11.73
C GLU A 96 15.70 1.76 12.57
N ILE A 97 15.01 2.71 11.92
CA ILE A 97 14.05 3.60 12.59
C ILE A 97 13.04 2.69 13.27
N ASP A 98 13.21 2.47 14.58
CA ASP A 98 12.19 1.83 15.40
C ASP A 98 10.93 2.68 15.19
N ASP A 99 9.81 2.01 14.88
CA ASP A 99 8.55 2.57 14.36
C ASP A 99 7.87 3.52 15.38
N ASP A 100 8.56 4.57 15.77
CA ASP A 100 8.17 5.44 16.86
C ASP A 100 7.32 6.56 16.25
N PHE A 101 6.03 6.56 16.60
CA PHE A 101 5.05 7.57 16.23
C PHE A 101 5.00 8.68 17.30
N LEU A 102 4.37 9.81 16.99
CA LEU A 102 4.21 10.88 17.96
C LEU A 102 3.36 10.43 19.16
N THR A 103 3.99 10.31 20.34
CA THR A 103 3.32 9.95 21.59
C THR A 103 2.92 11.18 22.41
N LEU A 104 1.90 11.04 23.26
CA LEU A 104 1.54 12.11 24.22
C LEU A 104 2.66 12.42 25.23
N HIS A 105 3.56 11.47 25.48
CA HIS A 105 4.75 11.71 26.28
C HIS A 105 5.72 12.68 25.59
N ALA A 106 5.94 12.52 24.29
CA ALA A 106 6.75 13.46 23.51
C ALA A 106 6.13 14.86 23.50
N VAL A 107 4.80 14.94 23.33
CA VAL A 107 4.04 16.20 23.39
C VAL A 107 4.16 16.87 24.77
N ALA A 108 3.99 16.11 25.85
CA ALA A 108 4.13 16.62 27.22
C ALA A 108 5.57 17.06 27.51
N ARG A 109 6.59 16.36 26.99
CA ARG A 109 8.01 16.73 27.11
C ARG A 109 8.29 18.05 26.40
N ALA A 110 7.79 18.24 25.18
CA ALA A 110 7.93 19.49 24.42
C ALA A 110 7.32 20.68 25.18
N LEU A 111 6.15 20.46 25.78
CA LEU A 111 5.47 21.44 26.61
C LEU A 111 6.27 21.78 27.88
N ALA A 112 6.81 20.77 28.58
CA ALA A 112 7.59 20.94 29.81
C ALA A 112 8.93 21.64 29.59
N ARG A 113 9.57 21.41 28.44
CA ARG A 113 10.81 22.11 28.03
C ARG A 113 10.56 23.56 27.62
N GLY A 114 9.30 23.99 27.49
CA GLY A 114 8.96 25.37 27.12
C GLY A 114 9.34 25.76 25.70
N ILE A 115 9.54 24.78 24.81
CA ILE A 115 9.98 25.02 23.42
C ILE A 115 8.82 25.52 22.57
N TRP A 116 7.60 25.03 22.83
CA TRP A 116 6.39 25.50 22.16
C TRP A 116 6.01 26.91 22.60
N LYS A 117 5.94 27.82 21.62
CA LYS A 117 5.50 29.21 21.80
C LYS A 117 4.06 29.36 21.33
N CYS A 118 3.21 29.88 22.21
CA CYS A 118 1.79 30.10 21.92
C CYS A 118 1.42 31.53 22.31
N ASP A 119 1.00 32.31 21.31
CA ASP A 119 0.63 33.71 21.50
C ASP A 119 -0.71 33.88 22.21
N ASP A 120 -1.53 32.83 22.25
CA ASP A 120 -2.79 32.80 22.99
C ASP A 120 -2.59 32.20 24.39
N ASN A 121 -2.46 33.10 25.38
CA ASN A 121 -2.31 32.73 26.79
C ASN A 121 -3.46 31.85 27.32
N THR A 122 -4.68 32.02 26.81
CA THR A 122 -5.83 31.21 27.23
C THR A 122 -5.70 29.80 26.69
N ALA A 123 -5.39 29.67 25.39
CA ALA A 123 -5.16 28.37 24.78
C ALA A 123 -3.98 27.62 25.40
N SER A 124 -2.87 28.32 25.66
CA SER A 124 -1.70 27.76 26.34
C SER A 124 -2.05 27.20 27.72
N LYS A 125 -2.84 27.93 28.52
CA LYS A 125 -3.30 27.48 29.84
C LYS A 125 -4.18 26.23 29.75
N SER A 126 -5.17 26.22 28.87
CA SER A 126 -6.07 25.06 28.72
C SER A 126 -5.33 23.82 28.20
N ILE A 127 -4.43 23.97 27.22
CA ILE A 127 -3.61 22.85 26.73
C ILE A 127 -2.70 22.32 27.82
N LYS A 128 -2.03 23.20 28.60
CA LYS A 128 -1.22 22.79 29.77
C LYS A 128 -2.05 22.04 30.80
N LEU A 129 -3.26 22.51 31.10
CA LEU A 129 -4.15 21.86 32.04
C LEU A 129 -4.56 20.45 31.58
N VAL A 130 -4.94 20.32 30.30
CA VAL A 130 -5.31 19.02 29.70
C VAL A 130 -4.13 18.06 29.66
N MET A 131 -2.95 18.50 29.26
CA MET A 131 -1.74 17.66 29.23
C MET A 131 -1.33 17.24 30.64
N HIS A 132 -1.42 18.13 31.63
CA HIS A 132 -1.13 17.81 33.01
C HIS A 132 -2.13 16.81 33.62
N ASP A 133 -3.44 16.99 33.38
CA ASP A 133 -4.46 16.00 33.79
C ASP A 133 -4.23 14.64 33.12
N TRP A 134 -3.82 14.62 31.85
CA TRP A 134 -3.43 13.38 31.17
C TRP A 134 -2.21 12.73 31.83
N THR A 135 -1.12 13.47 32.07
CA THR A 135 0.10 12.95 32.70
C THR A 135 -0.19 12.39 34.09
N LEU A 136 -0.98 13.07 34.92
CA LEU A 136 -1.34 12.57 36.26
C LEU A 136 -2.13 11.26 36.22
N ARG A 137 -3.01 11.09 35.21
CA ARG A 137 -3.83 9.88 35.10
C ARG A 137 -3.09 8.65 34.59
N HIS A 138 -2.00 8.85 33.85
CA HIS A 138 -1.25 7.77 33.20
C HIS A 138 0.19 7.67 33.75
N GLN A 139 0.48 8.32 34.89
CA GLN A 139 1.80 8.29 35.53
C GLN A 139 2.22 6.87 35.96
N ASP A 140 1.24 6.03 36.32
CA ASP A 140 1.46 4.66 36.79
C ASP A 140 1.23 3.60 35.71
N GLU A 141 0.84 4.00 34.48
CA GLU A 141 0.69 3.07 33.36
C GLU A 141 2.08 2.68 32.81
N GLN A 142 2.76 1.75 33.48
CA GLN A 142 3.89 1.01 32.89
C GLN A 142 3.43 0.02 31.81
N THR A 143 2.13 -0.25 31.73
CA THR A 143 1.58 -1.11 30.70
C THR A 143 1.70 -0.45 29.34
N PRO A 144 2.28 -1.14 28.34
CA PRO A 144 2.19 -0.74 26.95
C PRO A 144 0.72 -0.41 26.65
N TRP A 145 0.51 0.73 25.99
CA TRP A 145 -0.77 1.11 25.42
C TRP A 145 -1.56 -0.13 25.01
N GLU A 146 -2.74 -0.36 25.59
CA GLU A 146 -3.58 -1.51 25.20
C GLU A 146 -3.58 -1.61 23.68
N PRO A 147 -3.31 -2.81 23.12
CA PRO A 147 -3.17 -2.97 21.68
C PRO A 147 -4.36 -2.29 21.01
N PRO A 148 -4.13 -1.52 19.94
CA PRO A 148 -5.14 -0.66 19.38
C PRO A 148 -6.44 -1.43 19.22
N MET A 149 -7.48 -1.07 19.98
CA MET A 149 -8.82 -1.66 19.84
C MET A 149 -9.08 -1.73 18.34
N ARG A 150 -9.28 -2.95 17.79
CA ARG A 150 -9.45 -3.10 16.34
C ARG A 150 -10.58 -2.14 15.97
N TRP A 151 -10.32 -1.13 15.14
CA TRP A 151 -11.35 -0.13 14.82
C TRP A 151 -12.58 -0.75 14.18
N VAL A 152 -12.44 -1.97 13.65
CA VAL A 152 -13.53 -2.86 13.28
C VAL A 152 -14.54 -3.05 14.43
N ASP A 153 -14.07 -3.26 15.67
CA ASP A 153 -14.90 -3.39 16.86
C ASP A 153 -15.52 -2.05 17.30
N VAL A 154 -14.82 -0.95 17.03
CA VAL A 154 -15.33 0.41 17.25
C VAL A 154 -16.48 0.67 16.26
N LEU A 155 -16.28 0.40 14.97
CA LEU A 155 -17.31 0.50 13.94
C LEU A 155 -18.51 -0.41 14.22
N ALA A 156 -18.27 -1.66 14.61
CA ALA A 156 -19.33 -2.60 14.96
C ALA A 156 -20.18 -2.10 16.15
N LYS A 157 -19.58 -1.33 17.07
CA LYS A 157 -20.28 -0.70 18.20
C LYS A 157 -21.02 0.58 17.83
N PHE A 158 -20.50 1.37 16.90
CA PHE A 158 -21.05 2.68 16.56
C PHE A 158 -21.99 2.68 15.35
N ALA A 159 -21.95 1.62 14.53
CA ALA A 159 -22.87 1.42 13.42
C ALA A 159 -23.31 -0.07 13.33
N PRO A 160 -23.98 -0.60 14.36
CA PRO A 160 -24.51 -1.97 14.31
C PRO A 160 -25.54 -2.07 13.17
N GLY A 161 -25.20 -2.82 12.12
CA GLY A 161 -26.06 -3.05 10.97
C GLY A 161 -25.79 -2.18 9.73
N THR A 162 -24.80 -1.29 9.73
CA THR A 162 -24.28 -0.77 8.45
C THR A 162 -23.44 -1.87 7.81
N HIS A 163 -24.09 -2.69 6.98
CA HIS A 163 -23.37 -3.33 5.89
C HIS A 163 -22.69 -2.20 5.12
N LEU A 164 -21.35 -2.23 5.03
CA LEU A 164 -20.62 -1.31 4.16
C LEU A 164 -21.35 -1.33 2.81
N PRO A 165 -21.85 -0.19 2.31
CA PRO A 165 -22.60 -0.18 1.07
C PRO A 165 -21.74 -0.89 0.03
N ARG A 166 -22.29 -1.95 -0.58
CA ARG A 166 -21.60 -2.72 -1.60
C ARG A 166 -21.34 -1.77 -2.75
N VAL A 167 -20.12 -1.24 -2.81
CA VAL A 167 -19.71 -0.29 -3.85
C VAL A 167 -19.85 -1.03 -5.18
N LEU A 168 -20.75 -0.55 -6.04
CA LEU A 168 -20.96 -1.18 -7.33
C LEU A 168 -19.74 -0.89 -8.21
N LYS A 169 -19.31 -1.88 -9.00
CA LYS A 169 -18.16 -1.77 -9.93
C LYS A 169 -18.26 -0.53 -10.84
N ALA A 170 -19.48 -0.14 -11.21
CA ALA A 170 -19.75 1.07 -12.01
C ALA A 170 -19.33 2.39 -11.32
N ASP A 171 -19.37 2.47 -9.99
CA ASP A 171 -18.96 3.67 -9.25
C ASP A 171 -17.43 3.86 -9.23
N LEU A 172 -16.69 2.74 -9.35
CA LEU A 172 -15.23 2.72 -9.40
C LEU A 172 -14.67 3.14 -10.77
N GLU A 173 -15.50 3.11 -11.82
CA GLU A 173 -15.11 3.42 -13.21
C GLU A 173 -15.30 4.91 -13.57
N THR A 174 -15.79 5.75 -12.65
CA THR A 174 -15.95 7.18 -12.90
C THR A 174 -14.58 7.84 -13.13
N SER A 175 -14.36 8.31 -14.35
CA SER A 175 -13.09 8.86 -14.84
C SER A 175 -12.64 10.08 -14.02
N ASP A 176 -11.39 10.06 -13.53
CA ASP A 176 -10.66 11.30 -13.27
C ASP A 176 -10.55 12.02 -14.61
N ALA A 177 -11.12 13.22 -14.75
CA ALA A 177 -11.22 13.92 -16.02
C ALA A 177 -9.93 13.78 -16.86
N ILE A 178 -10.01 12.99 -17.93
CA ILE A 178 -8.95 12.88 -18.95
C ILE A 178 -8.96 14.22 -19.70
N ASP A 179 -7.77 14.74 -20.04
CA ASP A 179 -7.69 15.95 -20.83
C ASP A 179 -8.50 15.78 -22.12
N THR A 180 -9.54 16.59 -22.28
CA THR A 180 -10.48 16.54 -23.40
C THR A 180 -9.80 16.85 -24.74
N ARG A 181 -8.55 17.33 -24.71
CA ARG A 181 -7.72 17.61 -25.88
C ARG A 181 -6.94 16.41 -26.40
N LEU A 182 -6.96 15.28 -25.68
CA LEU A 182 -6.25 14.07 -26.10
C LEU A 182 -6.90 13.44 -27.33
N THR A 183 -6.08 12.86 -28.21
CA THR A 183 -6.57 12.08 -29.33
C THR A 183 -7.37 10.87 -28.82
N PRO A 184 -8.37 10.37 -29.58
CA PRO A 184 -9.15 9.20 -29.15
C PRO A 184 -8.27 7.99 -28.79
N VAL A 185 -7.19 7.76 -29.55
CA VAL A 185 -6.22 6.67 -29.32
C VAL A 185 -5.54 6.83 -27.95
N LEU A 186 -5.02 8.02 -27.64
CA LEU A 186 -4.37 8.29 -26.36
C LEU A 186 -5.37 8.23 -25.19
N SER A 187 -6.60 8.71 -25.39
CA SER A 187 -7.65 8.61 -24.38
C SER A 187 -7.95 7.16 -24.02
N THR A 188 -8.10 6.28 -25.02
CA THR A 188 -8.31 4.84 -24.82
C THR A 188 -7.12 4.21 -24.08
N ALA A 189 -5.89 4.49 -24.50
CA ALA A 189 -4.68 3.97 -23.88
C ALA A 189 -4.52 4.40 -22.41
N LEU A 190 -4.80 5.67 -22.10
CA LEU A 190 -4.73 6.20 -20.73
C LEU A 190 -5.86 5.67 -19.85
N THR A 191 -7.06 5.49 -20.41
CA THR A 191 -8.18 4.84 -19.71
C THR A 191 -7.79 3.42 -19.31
N HIS A 192 -7.25 2.65 -20.26
CA HIS A 192 -6.76 1.30 -20.00
C HIS A 192 -5.68 1.27 -18.91
N ALA A 193 -4.62 2.09 -19.04
CA ALA A 193 -3.55 2.14 -18.06
C ALA A 193 -4.05 2.48 -16.65
N ARG A 194 -4.96 3.44 -16.52
CA ARG A 194 -5.59 3.83 -15.24
C ARG A 194 -6.40 2.68 -14.65
N GLN A 195 -7.21 2.00 -15.46
CA GLN A 195 -7.99 0.84 -15.00
C GLN A 195 -7.06 -0.27 -14.48
N GLN A 196 -5.97 -0.57 -15.19
CA GLN A 196 -5.00 -1.57 -14.73
C GLN A 196 -4.35 -1.16 -13.40
N LEU A 197 -3.92 0.10 -13.26
CA LEU A 197 -3.34 0.62 -12.00
C LEU A 197 -4.33 0.58 -10.85
N LEU A 198 -5.58 1.02 -11.06
CA LEU A 198 -6.62 1.01 -10.04
C LEU A 198 -6.97 -0.42 -9.63
N ALA A 199 -7.00 -1.36 -10.56
CA ALA A 199 -7.24 -2.78 -10.27
C ALA A 199 -6.08 -3.42 -9.48
N CYS A 200 -4.85 -2.91 -9.62
CA CYS A 200 -3.72 -3.33 -8.79
C CYS A 200 -3.72 -2.65 -7.40
N ASP A 201 -4.39 -1.51 -7.23
CA ASP A 201 -4.39 -0.77 -5.96
C ASP A 201 -5.33 -1.40 -4.92
N SER A 202 -4.81 -2.44 -4.25
CA SER A 202 -5.46 -3.18 -3.16
C SER A 202 -5.08 -2.66 -1.77
N SER A 203 -5.88 -2.98 -0.75
CA SER A 203 -5.67 -2.53 0.64
C SER A 203 -4.40 -3.09 1.30
N GLY A 204 -3.80 -4.14 0.73
CA GLY A 204 -2.66 -4.87 1.31
C GLY A 204 -1.32 -4.15 1.23
N TYR A 205 -1.16 -3.12 0.39
CA TYR A 205 0.13 -2.45 0.18
C TYR A 205 0.06 -0.96 0.52
N HIS A 206 0.51 -0.60 1.72
CA HIS A 206 0.63 0.79 2.21
C HIS A 206 1.77 1.57 1.53
N ALA A 207 1.96 1.45 0.22
CA ALA A 207 2.85 2.28 -0.61
C ALA A 207 2.76 1.94 -2.08
N PHE A 208 1.62 1.42 -2.53
CA PHE A 208 1.45 0.94 -3.88
C PHE A 208 1.93 1.97 -4.93
N TRP A 209 1.45 3.21 -4.81
CA TRP A 209 1.74 4.27 -5.79
C TRP A 209 3.21 4.69 -5.85
N ASN A 210 3.97 4.49 -4.77
CA ASN A 210 5.43 4.74 -4.74
C ASN A 210 6.23 3.62 -5.42
N LYS A 211 5.61 2.49 -5.73
CA LYS A 211 6.24 1.33 -6.38
C LYS A 211 5.90 1.21 -7.86
N VAL A 212 4.92 1.98 -8.36
CA VAL A 212 4.54 1.98 -9.78
C VAL A 212 5.68 2.51 -10.64
N TYR A 213 5.98 1.78 -11.71
CA TYR A 213 6.85 2.20 -12.81
C TYR A 213 6.10 2.13 -14.14
N ASN A 214 6.21 3.17 -14.96
CA ASN A 214 5.30 3.35 -16.11
C ASN A 214 5.55 2.34 -17.24
N PHE A 215 6.75 1.79 -17.36
CA PHE A 215 7.12 0.88 -18.44
C PHE A 215 6.24 -0.38 -18.51
N ALA A 216 5.89 -0.96 -17.36
CA ALA A 216 4.97 -2.11 -17.32
C ALA A 216 3.63 -1.83 -18.02
N LEU A 217 3.13 -0.59 -17.93
CA LEU A 217 1.87 -0.21 -18.56
C LEU A 217 1.97 -0.14 -20.10
N GLY A 218 3.14 0.23 -20.63
CA GLY A 218 3.41 0.19 -22.08
C GLY A 218 3.40 -1.24 -22.62
N GLU A 219 4.00 -2.18 -21.89
CA GLU A 219 3.95 -3.61 -22.23
C GLU A 219 2.53 -4.16 -22.11
N TRP A 220 1.81 -3.85 -21.03
CA TRP A 220 0.43 -4.28 -20.86
C TRP A 220 -0.50 -3.73 -21.95
N LEU A 221 -0.29 -2.49 -22.40
CA LEU A 221 -1.05 -1.93 -23.51
C LEU A 221 -0.74 -2.65 -24.82
N THR A 222 0.53 -2.98 -25.08
CA THR A 222 0.95 -3.75 -26.27
C THR A 222 0.29 -5.13 -26.30
N VAL A 223 0.14 -5.77 -25.15
CA VAL A 223 -0.49 -7.09 -25.02
C VAL A 223 -2.02 -7.00 -25.13
N ASP A 224 -2.65 -6.05 -24.45
CA ASP A 224 -4.11 -6.00 -24.33
C ASP A 224 -4.80 -5.31 -25.51
N LEU A 225 -4.16 -4.27 -26.05
CA LEU A 225 -4.70 -3.41 -27.11
C LEU A 225 -3.62 -3.14 -28.17
N PRO A 226 -3.14 -4.19 -28.87
CA PRO A 226 -2.02 -4.08 -29.80
C PRO A 226 -2.26 -3.05 -30.91
N GLU A 227 -3.50 -2.89 -31.39
CA GLU A 227 -3.85 -1.91 -32.42
C GLU A 227 -3.72 -0.47 -31.92
N VAL A 228 -4.02 -0.23 -30.63
CA VAL A 228 -3.87 1.08 -29.99
C VAL A 228 -2.39 1.39 -29.79
N ALA A 229 -1.61 0.41 -29.31
CA ALA A 229 -0.16 0.55 -29.15
C ALA A 229 0.54 0.85 -30.49
N ALA A 230 0.19 0.12 -31.55
CA ALA A 230 0.75 0.33 -32.88
C ALA A 230 0.42 1.73 -33.43
N GLN A 231 -0.78 2.26 -33.16
CA GLN A 231 -1.16 3.62 -33.55
C GLN A 231 -0.40 4.69 -32.75
N ILE A 232 -0.14 4.48 -31.46
CA ILE A 232 0.70 5.39 -30.66
C ILE A 232 2.12 5.45 -31.22
N LEU A 233 2.69 4.29 -31.57
CA LEU A 233 4.00 4.19 -32.21
C LEU A 233 4.04 4.89 -33.57
N ALA A 234 3.04 4.63 -34.43
CA ALA A 234 2.93 5.25 -35.74
C ALA A 234 2.81 6.79 -35.66
N ASN A 235 2.09 7.28 -34.64
CA ASN A 235 1.90 8.70 -34.39
C ASN A 235 3.04 9.35 -33.58
N LYS A 236 4.12 8.62 -33.26
CA LYS A 236 5.23 9.09 -32.41
C LYS A 236 4.76 9.76 -31.12
N SER A 237 3.71 9.20 -30.51
CA SER A 237 3.06 9.75 -29.32
C SER A 237 3.45 9.00 -28.04
N SER A 238 4.54 8.24 -28.07
CA SER A 238 4.98 7.41 -26.95
C SER A 238 5.35 8.26 -25.73
N GLY A 239 6.10 9.35 -25.94
CA GLY A 239 6.40 10.33 -24.89
C GLY A 239 5.16 10.88 -24.19
N LEU A 240 4.20 11.38 -24.96
CA LEU A 240 2.96 11.93 -24.41
C LEU A 240 2.15 10.91 -23.60
N TYR A 241 2.14 9.64 -24.02
CA TYR A 241 1.51 8.55 -23.28
C TYR A 241 2.18 8.31 -21.91
N PHE A 242 3.50 8.13 -21.89
CA PHE A 242 4.24 7.86 -20.65
C PHE A 242 4.27 9.06 -19.71
N ASP A 243 4.37 10.29 -20.23
CA ASP A 243 4.31 11.52 -19.44
C ASP A 243 2.94 11.67 -18.76
N SER A 244 1.86 11.35 -19.48
CA SER A 244 0.49 11.40 -18.94
C SER A 244 0.26 10.35 -17.85
N ILE A 245 0.83 9.15 -18.00
CA ILE A 245 0.82 8.13 -16.94
C ILE A 245 1.62 8.62 -15.74
N GLY A 246 2.83 9.15 -15.95
CA GLY A 246 3.68 9.66 -14.89
C GLY A 246 3.00 10.77 -14.08
N ALA A 247 2.34 11.70 -14.76
CA ALA A 247 1.54 12.74 -14.13
C ALA A 247 0.39 12.15 -13.28
N TYR A 248 -0.30 11.13 -13.79
CA TYR A 248 -1.36 10.44 -13.04
C TYR A 248 -0.83 9.72 -11.81
N VAL A 249 0.28 8.98 -11.93
CA VAL A 249 0.93 8.30 -10.80
C VAL A 249 1.35 9.31 -9.73
N LEU A 250 1.91 10.47 -10.13
CA LEU A 250 2.27 11.53 -9.19
C LEU A 250 1.04 12.08 -8.45
N GLN A 251 -0.07 12.32 -9.15
CA GLN A 251 -1.33 12.73 -8.53
C GLN A 251 -1.84 11.70 -7.52
N MET A 252 -1.74 10.41 -7.85
CA MET A 252 -2.14 9.33 -6.94
C MET A 252 -1.19 9.16 -5.75
N ARG A 253 0.12 9.44 -5.90
CA ARG A 253 1.06 9.51 -4.76
C ARG A 253 0.68 10.63 -3.79
N VAL A 254 0.30 11.80 -4.31
CA VAL A 254 -0.22 12.90 -3.49
C VAL A 254 -1.50 12.46 -2.76
N ALA A 255 -2.46 11.86 -3.47
CA ALA A 255 -3.68 11.34 -2.86
C ALA A 255 -3.39 10.27 -1.79
N GLU A 256 -2.45 9.36 -2.02
CA GLU A 256 -2.05 8.33 -1.07
C GLU A 256 -1.47 8.93 0.22
N ARG A 257 -0.66 9.99 0.12
CA ARG A 257 -0.15 10.72 1.29
C ARG A 257 -1.29 11.19 2.18
N PHE A 258 -2.31 11.83 1.60
CA PHE A 258 -3.47 12.32 2.35
C PHE A 258 -4.36 11.18 2.86
N TRP A 259 -4.56 10.12 2.08
CA TRP A 259 -5.31 8.94 2.53
C TRP A 259 -4.66 8.25 3.73
N ARG A 260 -3.32 8.17 3.77
CA ARG A 260 -2.61 7.70 4.97
C ARG A 260 -2.83 8.65 6.14
N GLY A 261 -2.76 9.96 5.87
CA GLY A 261 -3.02 11.03 6.85
C GLY A 261 -4.40 11.00 7.50
N LEU A 262 -5.43 10.50 6.80
CA LEU A 262 -6.75 10.27 7.41
C LEU A 262 -6.68 9.24 8.54
N THR A 263 -5.74 8.28 8.47
CA THR A 263 -5.58 7.16 9.41
C THR A 263 -6.77 6.20 9.42
N ALA A 264 -6.65 5.02 10.04
CA ALA A 264 -7.73 4.03 10.08
C ALA A 264 -9.06 4.55 10.68
N PRO A 265 -9.05 5.28 11.81
CA PRO A 265 -10.27 5.83 12.44
C PRO A 265 -11.14 6.71 11.53
N VAL A 266 -10.56 7.67 10.81
CA VAL A 266 -11.35 8.57 9.95
C VAL A 266 -11.86 7.82 8.73
N ARG A 267 -10.99 7.00 8.11
CA ARG A 267 -11.38 6.17 6.96
C ARG A 267 -12.59 5.29 7.30
N ALA A 268 -12.57 4.70 8.48
CA ALA A 268 -13.65 3.90 9.04
C ALA A 268 -14.96 4.71 9.20
N LEU A 269 -14.90 5.90 9.82
CA LEU A 269 -16.09 6.76 9.98
C LEU A 269 -16.62 7.28 8.64
N LEU A 270 -15.72 7.67 7.72
CA LEU A 270 -16.07 8.14 6.38
C LEU A 270 -16.77 7.06 5.57
N LEU A 271 -16.33 5.80 5.66
CA LEU A 271 -16.99 4.66 5.00
C LEU A 271 -18.40 4.37 5.54
N GLY A 272 -18.68 4.78 6.78
CA GLY A 272 -20.02 4.68 7.38
C GLY A 272 -20.96 5.82 6.99
N MET A 273 -20.49 6.82 6.23
CA MET A 273 -21.31 7.95 5.80
C MET A 273 -22.15 7.60 4.57
N ASN A 274 -23.42 8.01 4.59
CA ASN A 274 -24.33 7.90 3.43
C ASN A 274 -24.28 9.14 2.51
N ASP A 275 -23.70 10.25 2.99
CA ASP A 275 -23.64 11.53 2.27
C ASP A 275 -22.24 11.71 1.64
N GLU A 276 -22.12 11.37 0.36
CA GLU A 276 -20.87 11.51 -0.41
C GLU A 276 -20.38 12.97 -0.49
N PRO A 277 -21.22 13.98 -0.80
CA PRO A 277 -20.84 15.38 -0.71
C PRO A 277 -20.20 15.79 0.62
N GLU A 278 -20.75 15.35 1.76
CA GLU A 278 -20.19 15.66 3.07
C GLU A 278 -18.87 14.93 3.32
N ALA A 279 -18.74 13.67 2.89
CA ALA A 279 -17.48 12.93 2.96
C ALA A 279 -16.38 13.62 2.14
N LEU A 280 -16.69 14.05 0.90
CA LEU A 280 -15.78 14.81 0.05
C LEU A 280 -15.41 16.16 0.66
N ARG A 281 -16.36 16.85 1.31
CA ARG A 281 -16.10 18.11 2.02
C ARG A 281 -15.10 17.90 3.16
N LEU A 282 -15.29 16.89 3.99
CA LEU A 282 -14.39 16.56 5.11
C LEU A 282 -12.99 16.17 4.63
N ILE A 283 -12.89 15.33 3.60
CA ILE A 283 -11.61 15.00 2.98
C ILE A 283 -10.95 16.27 2.41
N GLY A 284 -11.71 17.11 1.71
CA GLY A 284 -11.23 18.37 1.16
C GLY A 284 -10.69 19.33 2.21
N VAL A 285 -11.30 19.40 3.39
CA VAL A 285 -10.79 20.18 4.53
C VAL A 285 -9.40 19.68 4.96
N ASN A 286 -9.21 18.36 5.08
CA ASN A 286 -7.89 17.78 5.39
C ASN A 286 -6.86 18.02 4.28
N VAL A 287 -7.26 17.91 3.01
CA VAL A 287 -6.38 18.15 1.87
C VAL A 287 -5.86 19.60 1.85
N ARG A 288 -6.75 20.57 2.11
CA ARG A 288 -6.38 22.00 2.21
C ARG A 288 -5.48 22.28 3.40
N ALA A 289 -5.74 21.65 4.54
CA ALA A 289 -4.89 21.78 5.73
C ALA A 289 -3.45 21.29 5.46
N GLY A 290 -3.25 20.34 4.52
CA GLY A 290 -1.92 19.92 4.08
C GLY A 290 -1.32 20.72 2.90
N GLY A 291 -1.85 21.92 2.62
CA GLY A 291 -1.24 22.90 1.71
C GLY A 291 -1.58 22.75 0.23
N ILE A 292 -2.57 21.93 -0.14
CA ILE A 292 -3.03 21.83 -1.54
C ILE A 292 -3.96 22.99 -1.87
N GLN A 293 -3.78 23.59 -3.05
CA GLN A 293 -4.59 24.72 -3.52
C GLN A 293 -6.06 24.33 -3.68
N GLU A 294 -6.97 25.29 -3.51
CA GLU A 294 -8.42 25.07 -3.54
C GLU A 294 -8.89 24.33 -4.82
N SER A 295 -8.37 24.74 -5.99
CA SER A 295 -8.71 24.14 -7.28
C SER A 295 -8.32 22.67 -7.40
N GLU A 296 -7.24 22.26 -6.72
CA GLU A 296 -6.72 20.89 -6.75
C GLU A 296 -7.26 20.03 -5.61
N ALA A 297 -7.68 20.68 -4.51
CA ALA A 297 -8.16 20.00 -3.31
C ALA A 297 -9.40 19.14 -3.59
N VAL A 298 -10.33 19.64 -4.42
CA VAL A 298 -11.53 18.90 -4.82
C VAL A 298 -11.17 17.63 -5.59
N ALA A 299 -10.28 17.73 -6.59
CA ALA A 299 -9.86 16.57 -7.38
C ALA A 299 -9.11 15.54 -6.51
N CYS A 300 -8.24 16.00 -5.61
CA CYS A 300 -7.55 15.13 -4.67
C CYS A 300 -8.54 14.46 -3.69
N ALA A 301 -9.52 15.18 -3.17
CA ALA A 301 -10.54 14.63 -2.28
C ALA A 301 -11.35 13.51 -2.95
N THR A 302 -11.76 13.72 -4.20
CA THR A 302 -12.45 12.71 -5.01
C THR A 302 -11.60 11.44 -5.18
N ARG A 303 -10.30 11.58 -5.47
CA ARG A 303 -9.39 10.43 -5.58
C ARG A 303 -9.25 9.66 -4.27
N ILE A 304 -9.11 10.38 -3.16
CA ILE A 304 -9.02 9.78 -1.82
C ILE A 304 -10.31 9.03 -1.48
N TRP A 305 -11.48 9.61 -1.79
CA TRP A 305 -12.77 8.95 -1.58
C TRP A 305 -12.93 7.68 -2.41
N LYS A 306 -12.59 7.72 -3.71
CA LYS A 306 -12.60 6.53 -4.57
C LYS A 306 -11.62 5.46 -4.09
N MET A 307 -10.43 5.85 -3.65
CA MET A 307 -9.43 4.94 -3.08
C MET A 307 -9.91 4.33 -1.76
N LEU A 308 -10.59 5.10 -0.92
CA LEU A 308 -11.20 4.62 0.30
C LEU A 308 -12.26 3.55 0.01
N LYS A 309 -13.21 3.84 -0.89
CA LYS A 309 -14.25 2.89 -1.33
C LYS A 309 -13.65 1.59 -1.89
N ARG A 310 -12.71 1.70 -2.83
CA ARG A 310 -12.05 0.55 -3.47
C ARG A 310 -11.28 -0.32 -2.48
N ARG A 311 -10.47 0.28 -1.62
CA ARG A 311 -9.65 -0.48 -0.66
C ARG A 311 -10.50 -1.12 0.45
N ALA A 312 -11.69 -0.58 0.73
CA ALA A 312 -12.62 -1.20 1.66
C ALA A 312 -13.25 -2.50 1.10
N THR A 313 -13.54 -2.55 -0.20
CA THR A 313 -14.13 -3.74 -0.83
C THR A 313 -13.11 -4.84 -1.13
N ALA A 314 -11.84 -4.48 -1.33
CA ALA A 314 -10.78 -5.45 -1.65
C ALA A 314 -10.49 -6.48 -0.54
N GLY A 315 -10.94 -6.24 0.70
CA GLY A 315 -10.74 -7.17 1.83
C GLY A 315 -11.66 -8.40 1.80
N ASP A 316 -12.83 -8.30 1.16
CA ASP A 316 -13.86 -9.35 1.19
C ASP A 316 -13.69 -10.39 0.06
N GLU A 317 -12.91 -10.07 -0.98
CA GLU A 317 -12.71 -10.95 -2.16
C GLU A 317 -11.58 -11.98 -1.99
N LEU A 318 -10.87 -11.99 -0.85
CA LEU A 318 -9.63 -12.76 -0.65
C LEU A 318 -9.79 -14.20 -0.16
N ALA A 319 -11.02 -14.71 -0.04
CA ALA A 319 -11.20 -16.16 0.05
C ALA A 319 -11.07 -16.75 -1.36
N SER A 320 -9.85 -17.11 -1.77
CA SER A 320 -9.59 -17.79 -3.04
C SER A 320 -10.37 -19.10 -3.10
N GLU A 321 -11.56 -19.07 -3.69
CA GLU A 321 -12.33 -20.27 -3.99
C GLU A 321 -11.55 -21.13 -4.99
N LEU A 322 -11.31 -22.39 -4.64
CA LEU A 322 -10.71 -23.36 -5.55
C LEU A 322 -11.73 -23.75 -6.60
N ALA A 323 -11.35 -23.65 -7.87
CA ALA A 323 -12.17 -24.13 -8.97
C ALA A 323 -11.67 -25.49 -9.48
N TYR A 324 -12.59 -26.38 -9.80
CA TYR A 324 -12.30 -27.76 -10.18
C TYR A 324 -12.71 -28.01 -11.62
N SER A 325 -11.92 -28.80 -12.34
CA SER A 325 -12.30 -29.27 -13.67
C SER A 325 -11.77 -30.67 -13.93
N ASN A 326 -12.61 -31.51 -14.53
CA ASN A 326 -12.25 -32.84 -15.03
C ASN A 326 -12.36 -32.89 -16.57
N GLU A 327 -12.48 -31.73 -17.22
CA GLU A 327 -12.62 -31.65 -18.67
C GLU A 327 -11.33 -32.10 -19.36
N PRO A 328 -11.43 -32.88 -20.46
CA PRO A 328 -10.28 -33.21 -21.27
C PRO A 328 -9.73 -31.94 -21.95
N ASN A 329 -8.42 -31.74 -21.89
CA ASN A 329 -7.76 -30.60 -22.50
C ASN A 329 -6.40 -31.02 -23.05
N ALA A 330 -6.16 -30.79 -24.35
CA ALA A 330 -4.96 -31.29 -25.02
C ALA A 330 -3.65 -30.78 -24.41
N VAL A 331 -3.61 -29.54 -23.92
CA VAL A 331 -2.42 -28.97 -23.27
C VAL A 331 -2.20 -29.63 -21.90
N VAL A 332 -3.26 -29.82 -21.13
CA VAL A 332 -3.20 -30.53 -19.85
C VAL A 332 -2.75 -31.99 -20.05
N GLU A 333 -3.28 -32.71 -21.05
CA GLU A 333 -2.86 -34.08 -21.33
C GLU A 333 -1.39 -34.15 -21.77
N SER A 334 -0.93 -33.17 -22.55
CA SER A 334 0.48 -33.06 -22.92
C SER A 334 1.38 -32.90 -21.68
N ILE A 335 0.98 -32.04 -20.74
CA ILE A 335 1.69 -31.84 -19.46
C ILE A 335 1.67 -33.12 -18.61
N ARG A 336 0.56 -33.88 -18.59
CA ARG A 336 0.48 -35.18 -17.90
C ARG A 336 1.39 -36.24 -18.54
N ALA A 337 1.56 -36.20 -19.85
CA ALA A 337 2.44 -37.11 -20.57
C ALA A 337 3.93 -36.75 -20.43
N ASP A 338 4.25 -35.48 -20.12
CA ASP A 338 5.63 -35.04 -19.91
C ASP A 338 6.24 -35.70 -18.66
N GLN A 339 7.38 -36.36 -18.85
CA GLN A 339 8.12 -37.07 -17.80
C GLN A 339 8.72 -36.13 -16.75
N ASN A 340 8.96 -34.86 -17.08
CA ASN A 340 9.57 -33.88 -16.18
C ASN A 340 8.54 -33.00 -15.45
N SER A 341 7.24 -33.19 -15.73
CA SER A 341 6.14 -32.33 -15.25
C SER A 341 6.05 -32.20 -13.73
N ASN A 342 6.46 -33.21 -12.96
CA ASN A 342 6.47 -33.17 -11.49
C ASN A 342 7.60 -32.31 -10.90
N THR A 343 8.56 -31.87 -11.72
CA THR A 343 9.76 -31.13 -11.29
C THR A 343 9.90 -29.76 -11.96
N ASN A 344 8.91 -29.36 -12.76
CA ASN A 344 8.93 -28.13 -13.50
C ASN A 344 7.56 -27.44 -13.47
N PHE A 345 7.51 -26.22 -13.97
CA PHE A 345 6.27 -25.51 -14.25
C PHE A 345 6.15 -25.26 -15.75
N TYR A 346 4.93 -24.95 -16.16
CA TYR A 346 4.62 -24.47 -17.51
C TYR A 346 3.88 -23.15 -17.38
N LEU A 347 4.11 -22.26 -18.34
CA LEU A 347 3.32 -21.05 -18.50
C LEU A 347 2.46 -21.21 -19.75
N ILE A 348 1.15 -21.11 -19.60
CA ILE A 348 0.21 -21.23 -20.72
C ILE A 348 -0.65 -19.98 -20.82
N ASP A 349 -1.16 -19.72 -22.03
CA ASP A 349 -2.19 -18.71 -22.25
C ASP A 349 -3.52 -19.19 -21.62
N ILE A 350 -4.32 -18.25 -21.11
CA ILE A 350 -5.65 -18.54 -20.55
C ILE A 350 -6.56 -19.27 -21.56
N ASP A 351 -6.39 -19.00 -22.85
CA ASP A 351 -7.14 -19.66 -23.92
C ASP A 351 -6.86 -21.18 -24.00
N ALA A 352 -5.74 -21.63 -23.44
CA ALA A 352 -5.36 -23.03 -23.35
C ALA A 352 -5.94 -23.77 -22.13
N LEU A 353 -6.58 -23.08 -21.19
CA LEU A 353 -7.20 -23.72 -20.02
C LEU A 353 -8.44 -24.56 -20.40
N PRO A 354 -8.85 -25.51 -19.54
CA PRO A 354 -10.18 -26.12 -19.59
C PRO A 354 -11.27 -25.05 -19.69
N HIS A 355 -12.32 -25.31 -20.48
CA HIS A 355 -13.29 -24.28 -20.87
C HIS A 355 -14.02 -23.69 -19.65
N SER A 356 -14.37 -24.54 -18.69
CA SER A 356 -14.97 -24.14 -17.40
C SER A 356 -14.10 -23.19 -16.57
N LEU A 357 -12.79 -23.12 -16.80
CA LEU A 357 -11.86 -22.35 -15.97
C LEU A 357 -11.45 -21.01 -16.59
N ARG A 358 -11.66 -20.80 -17.90
CA ARG A 358 -11.14 -19.64 -18.65
C ARG A 358 -11.66 -18.29 -18.18
N HIS A 359 -12.88 -18.24 -17.66
CA HIS A 359 -13.53 -16.97 -17.26
C HIS A 359 -13.27 -16.61 -15.80
N LEU A 360 -12.53 -17.46 -15.07
CA LEU A 360 -12.33 -17.30 -13.63
C LEU A 360 -11.12 -16.42 -13.29
N THR A 361 -10.25 -16.14 -14.27
CA THR A 361 -9.14 -15.20 -14.12
C THR A 361 -9.23 -14.10 -15.19
N ASP A 362 -8.73 -12.92 -14.85
CA ASP A 362 -8.54 -11.80 -15.77
C ASP A 362 -7.06 -11.65 -16.21
N GLU A 363 -6.19 -12.55 -15.75
CA GLU A 363 -4.79 -12.65 -16.18
C GLU A 363 -4.68 -13.35 -17.55
N ARG A 364 -3.75 -12.89 -18.40
CA ARG A 364 -3.54 -13.50 -19.72
C ARG A 364 -2.90 -14.88 -19.65
N TYR A 365 -2.13 -15.15 -18.59
CA TYR A 365 -1.35 -16.36 -18.45
C TYR A 365 -1.75 -17.12 -17.19
N CYS A 366 -1.49 -18.43 -17.19
CA CYS A 366 -1.65 -19.32 -16.04
C CYS A 366 -0.40 -20.17 -15.85
N LEU A 367 0.06 -20.27 -14.60
CA LEU A 367 1.08 -21.25 -14.23
C LEU A 367 0.44 -22.62 -14.10
N VAL A 368 1.07 -23.64 -14.68
CA VAL A 368 0.60 -25.01 -14.59
C VAL A 368 1.66 -25.84 -13.91
N VAL A 369 1.25 -26.56 -12.88
CA VAL A 369 2.13 -27.44 -12.11
C VAL A 369 1.46 -28.79 -11.95
N ARG A 370 2.16 -29.86 -12.31
CA ARG A 370 1.70 -31.20 -11.98
C ARG A 370 2.07 -31.54 -10.55
N LEU A 371 1.10 -31.99 -9.77
CA LEU A 371 1.30 -32.43 -8.40
C LEU A 371 0.99 -33.92 -8.25
N PRO A 372 1.65 -34.63 -7.33
CA PRO A 372 1.27 -35.99 -6.97
C PRO A 372 -0.15 -36.07 -6.37
N GLU A 373 -0.88 -37.16 -6.63
CA GLU A 373 -2.28 -37.37 -6.18
C GLU A 373 -2.49 -37.16 -4.67
N GLN A 374 -1.48 -37.42 -3.84
CA GLN A 374 -1.57 -37.21 -2.38
C GLN A 374 -1.94 -35.78 -1.97
N TRP A 375 -1.62 -34.77 -2.81
CA TRP A 375 -2.00 -33.37 -2.57
C TRP A 375 -3.50 -33.13 -2.67
N LEU A 376 -4.26 -34.04 -3.28
CA LEU A 376 -5.74 -33.99 -3.27
C LEU A 376 -6.32 -34.20 -1.87
N GLY A 377 -5.59 -34.84 -0.96
CA GLY A 377 -5.97 -34.92 0.45
C GLY A 377 -5.75 -33.59 1.20
N ALA A 378 -4.93 -32.70 0.64
CA ALA A 378 -4.53 -31.43 1.24
C ALA A 378 -4.96 -30.21 0.39
N LYS A 379 -6.09 -30.32 -0.35
CA LYS A 379 -6.59 -29.26 -1.26
C LYS A 379 -6.65 -27.88 -0.63
N ASN A 380 -7.07 -27.79 0.63
CA ASN A 380 -7.15 -26.52 1.34
C ASN A 380 -5.78 -25.84 1.44
N ALA A 381 -4.69 -26.59 1.55
CA ALA A 381 -3.33 -26.03 1.58
C ALA A 381 -2.95 -25.34 0.25
N LEU A 382 -3.56 -25.73 -0.88
CA LEU A 382 -3.36 -25.08 -2.18
C LEU A 382 -4.01 -23.69 -2.24
N ALA A 383 -5.12 -23.50 -1.51
CA ALA A 383 -5.78 -22.20 -1.38
C ALA A 383 -5.16 -21.30 -0.31
N THR A 384 -4.47 -21.90 0.67
CA THR A 384 -4.08 -21.20 1.90
C THR A 384 -2.68 -20.62 1.74
N GLN A 385 -2.56 -19.41 1.19
CA GLN A 385 -1.37 -18.58 1.41
C GLN A 385 -1.50 -17.17 0.80
N SER A 386 -1.10 -16.16 1.59
CA SER A 386 -1.17 -14.74 1.25
C SER A 386 0.21 -14.13 0.95
N GLY A 387 0.38 -13.59 -0.27
CA GLY A 387 1.44 -12.63 -0.63
C GLY A 387 2.84 -13.20 -0.89
N VAL A 388 3.82 -12.28 -0.90
CA VAL A 388 5.24 -12.49 -1.31
C VAL A 388 5.96 -13.58 -0.52
N HIS A 389 5.49 -13.89 0.69
CA HIS A 389 6.12 -14.85 1.59
C HIS A 389 6.12 -16.29 1.05
N CYS A 390 5.27 -16.59 0.06
CA CYS A 390 5.30 -17.87 -0.65
C CYS A 390 6.61 -18.04 -1.45
N PHE A 391 7.15 -16.94 -1.98
CA PHE A 391 8.06 -16.98 -3.11
C PHE A 391 9.54 -17.03 -2.73
N ALA A 392 9.95 -17.17 -1.47
CA ALA A 392 11.39 -17.15 -1.17
C ALA A 392 11.79 -18.16 -0.09
N VAL A 393 11.87 -19.44 -0.47
CA VAL A 393 12.35 -20.50 0.43
C VAL A 393 13.89 -20.50 0.41
N PRO A 394 14.56 -20.30 1.55
CA PRO A 394 15.99 -20.53 1.63
C PRO A 394 16.26 -22.02 1.44
N ASN A 395 17.03 -22.36 0.41
CA ASN A 395 17.64 -23.67 0.28
C ASN A 395 19.15 -23.44 0.19
N ASP A 396 19.95 -24.24 0.91
CA ASP A 396 21.30 -23.92 1.41
C ASP A 396 22.35 -23.40 0.38
N ARG A 397 22.04 -23.38 -0.92
CA ARG A 397 22.93 -22.85 -1.98
C ARG A 397 22.23 -22.16 -3.16
N LYS A 398 20.89 -22.13 -3.25
CA LYS A 398 20.16 -21.55 -4.40
C LYS A 398 18.86 -20.89 -3.94
N LEU A 399 18.58 -19.70 -4.47
CA LEU A 399 17.30 -19.04 -4.29
C LEU A 399 16.22 -19.85 -5.03
N SER A 400 15.23 -20.31 -4.28
CA SER A 400 14.08 -21.02 -4.84
C SER A 400 12.79 -20.26 -4.53
N LEU A 401 11.92 -20.17 -5.53
CA LEU A 401 10.60 -19.59 -5.39
C LEU A 401 9.62 -20.72 -5.11
N SER A 402 8.73 -20.55 -4.13
CA SER A 402 7.62 -21.49 -3.92
C SER A 402 6.28 -20.79 -4.18
N ILE A 403 5.30 -21.52 -4.69
CA ILE A 403 3.93 -21.03 -4.81
C ILE A 403 3.03 -22.03 -4.10
N GLY A 404 2.37 -21.55 -3.03
CA GLY A 404 1.48 -22.37 -2.19
C GLY A 404 2.16 -23.54 -1.47
N CYS A 405 3.47 -23.49 -1.23
CA CYS A 405 4.32 -24.57 -0.65
C CYS A 405 4.31 -25.92 -1.38
N ALA A 406 3.39 -26.15 -2.32
CA ALA A 406 3.26 -27.40 -3.06
C ALA A 406 4.27 -27.53 -4.20
N PHE A 407 4.77 -26.39 -4.67
CA PHE A 407 5.70 -26.30 -5.78
C PHE A 407 6.91 -25.43 -5.43
N VAL A 408 8.09 -25.85 -5.86
CA VAL A 408 9.35 -25.11 -5.70
C VAL A 408 10.05 -25.03 -7.06
N CYS A 409 10.45 -23.83 -7.44
CA CYS A 409 11.12 -23.53 -8.71
C CYS A 409 12.45 -22.81 -8.50
N ASN A 410 13.34 -22.93 -9.48
CA ASN A 410 14.51 -22.07 -9.58
C ASN A 410 14.08 -20.61 -9.84
N PHE A 411 14.63 -19.69 -9.05
CA PHE A 411 14.45 -18.25 -9.22
C PHE A 411 14.68 -17.80 -10.67
N ASP A 412 15.81 -18.15 -11.27
CA ASP A 412 16.20 -17.67 -12.61
C ASP A 412 15.23 -18.12 -13.72
N LYS A 413 14.48 -19.21 -13.48
CA LYS A 413 13.50 -19.72 -14.44
C LYS A 413 12.15 -19.02 -14.32
N LEU A 414 11.65 -18.86 -13.11
CA LEU A 414 10.30 -18.31 -12.88
C LEU A 414 10.31 -16.78 -12.78
N TRP A 415 11.42 -16.17 -12.36
CA TRP A 415 11.54 -14.72 -12.21
C TRP A 415 11.12 -13.93 -13.45
N PRO A 416 11.59 -14.24 -14.68
CA PRO A 416 11.17 -13.51 -15.87
C PRO A 416 9.66 -13.63 -16.15
N ASP A 417 9.05 -14.76 -15.79
CA ASP A 417 7.62 -15.00 -16.01
C ASP A 417 6.73 -14.28 -15.00
N LEU A 418 7.24 -13.96 -13.81
CA LEU A 418 6.47 -13.21 -12.81
C LEU A 418 6.07 -11.80 -13.30
N PHE A 419 6.83 -11.22 -14.23
CA PHE A 419 6.51 -9.92 -14.84
C PHE A 419 5.27 -9.97 -15.75
N ARG A 420 4.84 -11.17 -16.17
CA ARG A 420 3.66 -11.34 -17.03
C ARG A 420 2.34 -11.25 -16.25
N PHE A 421 2.40 -11.41 -14.93
CA PHE A 421 1.24 -11.32 -14.03
C PHE A 421 1.06 -9.90 -13.50
N ARG A 422 -0.18 -9.52 -13.19
CA ARG A 422 -0.51 -8.15 -12.77
C ARG A 422 -1.02 -8.07 -11.34
N ARG A 423 -2.08 -8.82 -11.06
CA ARG A 423 -2.95 -8.76 -9.86
C ARG A 423 -3.10 -10.10 -9.15
N SER A 424 -2.84 -11.19 -9.86
CA SER A 424 -2.86 -12.52 -9.27
C SER A 424 -1.95 -13.44 -10.04
N ILE A 425 -1.57 -14.55 -9.41
CA ILE A 425 -0.92 -15.66 -10.10
C ILE A 425 -1.90 -16.84 -10.06
N PRO A 426 -2.68 -17.05 -11.13
CA PRO A 426 -3.52 -18.23 -11.25
C PRO A 426 -2.63 -19.47 -11.49
N VAL A 427 -2.78 -20.47 -10.63
CA VAL A 427 -2.04 -21.74 -10.72
C VAL A 427 -3.01 -22.88 -10.95
N LEU A 428 -2.87 -23.55 -12.09
CA LEU A 428 -3.55 -24.79 -12.40
C LEU A 428 -2.72 -25.98 -11.89
N HIS A 429 -3.18 -26.58 -10.80
CA HIS A 429 -2.66 -27.83 -10.30
C HIS A 429 -3.24 -28.99 -11.09
N VAL A 430 -2.38 -29.74 -11.78
CA VAL A 430 -2.76 -30.88 -12.62
C VAL A 430 -2.49 -32.18 -11.89
N PHE A 431 -3.54 -32.99 -11.77
CA PHE A 431 -3.53 -34.35 -11.24
C PHE A 431 -3.85 -35.33 -12.38
N GLU A 432 -3.84 -36.64 -12.13
CA GLU A 432 -4.12 -37.69 -13.11
C GLU A 432 -5.48 -37.50 -13.77
N ASN A 433 -6.53 -37.27 -12.96
CA ASN A 433 -7.92 -37.24 -13.44
C ASN A 433 -8.65 -35.91 -13.20
N GLN A 434 -8.01 -34.96 -12.52
CA GLN A 434 -8.63 -33.67 -12.19
C GLN A 434 -7.62 -32.53 -12.27
N CYS A 435 -8.13 -31.32 -12.37
CA CYS A 435 -7.37 -30.09 -12.26
C CYS A 435 -8.01 -29.18 -11.21
N ILE A 436 -7.18 -28.45 -10.47
CA ILE A 436 -7.61 -27.48 -9.47
C ILE A 436 -6.95 -26.14 -9.80
N LEU A 437 -7.76 -25.12 -10.07
CA LEU A 437 -7.28 -23.75 -10.25
C LEU A 437 -7.32 -23.05 -8.90
N ALA A 438 -6.15 -22.55 -8.47
CA ALA A 438 -5.98 -21.74 -7.29
C ALA A 438 -5.51 -20.33 -7.69
N PHE A 439 -5.92 -19.33 -6.91
CA PHE A 439 -5.58 -17.93 -7.14
C PHE A 439 -4.68 -17.45 -6.01
N HIS A 440 -3.43 -17.14 -6.33
CA HIS A 440 -2.50 -16.56 -5.37
C HIS A 440 -2.49 -15.04 -5.50
N GLN A 441 -2.65 -14.37 -4.36
CA GLN A 441 -2.56 -12.91 -4.29
C GLN A 441 -1.20 -12.45 -4.80
N PHE A 442 -1.21 -11.54 -5.77
CA PHE A 442 0.00 -10.97 -6.35
C PHE A 442 -0.22 -9.50 -6.68
N ASN A 443 0.82 -8.69 -6.58
CA ASN A 443 0.81 -7.31 -7.04
C ASN A 443 2.12 -7.04 -7.75
N HIS A 444 2.06 -6.90 -9.07
CA HIS A 444 3.23 -6.72 -9.92
C HIS A 444 4.22 -5.67 -9.37
N PHE A 445 3.73 -4.49 -9.00
CA PHE A 445 4.60 -3.42 -8.52
C PHE A 445 5.10 -3.66 -7.10
N ALA A 446 4.25 -4.18 -6.22
CA ALA A 446 4.58 -4.29 -4.81
C ALA A 446 5.40 -5.52 -4.47
N ASP A 447 5.06 -6.66 -5.07
CA ASP A 447 5.60 -7.97 -4.77
C ASP A 447 6.91 -8.21 -5.48
N LEU A 448 7.01 -7.83 -6.76
CA LEU A 448 8.27 -7.98 -7.48
C LEU A 448 9.39 -7.14 -6.85
N ARG A 449 9.07 -5.90 -6.41
CA ARG A 449 10.05 -5.06 -5.71
C ARG A 449 10.49 -5.67 -4.39
N GLU A 450 9.54 -6.26 -3.64
CA GLU A 450 9.85 -6.92 -2.37
C GLU A 450 10.68 -8.18 -2.58
N LEU A 451 10.35 -9.00 -3.59
CA LEU A 451 11.14 -10.14 -4.04
C LEU A 451 12.57 -9.74 -4.38
N ASN A 452 12.76 -8.71 -5.18
CA ASN A 452 14.08 -8.22 -5.56
C ASN A 452 14.88 -7.73 -4.35
N ARG A 453 14.23 -7.03 -3.42
CA ARG A 453 14.86 -6.62 -2.15
C ARG A 453 15.33 -7.82 -1.33
N GLN A 454 14.52 -8.87 -1.24
CA GLN A 454 14.87 -10.11 -0.53
C GLN A 454 16.04 -10.84 -1.21
N VAL A 455 16.09 -10.86 -2.53
CA VAL A 455 17.21 -11.45 -3.29
C VAL A 455 18.50 -10.66 -3.06
N ALA A 456 18.47 -9.33 -3.17
CA ALA A 456 19.63 -8.47 -2.98
C ALA A 456 20.21 -8.55 -1.56
N THR A 457 19.36 -8.48 -0.55
CA THR A 457 19.79 -8.58 0.87
C THR A 457 20.38 -9.95 1.20
N ARG A 458 19.86 -11.03 0.61
CA ARG A 458 20.38 -12.39 0.80
C ARG A 458 21.71 -12.61 0.07
N GLY A 459 21.86 -12.10 -1.16
CA GLY A 459 23.12 -12.12 -1.89
C GLY A 459 24.25 -11.44 -1.10
N PHE A 460 23.94 -10.30 -0.45
CA PHE A 460 24.87 -9.58 0.40
C PHE A 460 25.29 -10.39 1.65
N ARG A 461 24.34 -11.03 2.35
CA ARG A 461 24.65 -11.86 3.54
C ARG A 461 25.49 -13.09 3.20
N HIS A 462 25.27 -13.73 2.06
CA HIS A 462 26.10 -14.86 1.62
C HIS A 462 27.52 -14.43 1.23
N ALA A 463 27.71 -13.25 0.65
CA ALA A 463 29.04 -12.70 0.39
C ALA A 463 29.79 -12.41 1.69
N MET A 464 29.11 -11.82 2.69
CA MET A 464 29.70 -11.52 4.00
C MET A 464 30.06 -12.78 4.80
N SER A 465 29.21 -13.81 4.80
CA SER A 465 29.48 -15.06 5.52
C SER A 465 30.67 -15.85 4.95
N LYS A 466 30.98 -15.69 3.65
CA LYS A 466 32.21 -16.27 3.06
C LYS A 466 33.50 -15.61 3.56
N HIS A 467 33.42 -14.41 4.13
CA HIS A 467 34.57 -13.69 4.68
C HIS A 467 34.77 -13.88 6.20
N GLU A 468 33.87 -14.61 6.88
CA GLU A 468 33.97 -14.89 8.34
C GLU A 468 34.67 -16.21 8.68
N HIS A 469 35.48 -16.75 7.77
CA HIS A 469 36.46 -17.78 8.11
C HIS A 469 37.86 -17.17 8.20
N PRO A 470 38.36 -16.85 9.42
CA PRO A 470 39.74 -16.43 9.63
C PRO A 470 40.62 -17.68 9.53
N GLY A 471 41.09 -18.04 8.34
CA GLY A 471 42.13 -19.06 8.25
C GLY A 471 42.34 -19.80 6.94
N SER A 472 41.68 -19.49 5.83
CA SER A 472 41.99 -20.14 4.55
C SER A 472 42.47 -19.12 3.53
N ASP A 473 43.79 -19.04 3.37
CA ASP A 473 44.46 -18.57 2.15
C ASP A 473 44.00 -19.47 0.98
N VAL A 474 42.86 -19.11 0.38
CA VAL A 474 42.44 -19.68 -0.90
C VAL A 474 42.64 -18.58 -1.93
N LEU A 475 43.63 -18.82 -2.78
CA LEU A 475 43.95 -18.07 -3.98
C LEU A 475 42.66 -17.67 -4.71
N LEU A 476 42.53 -16.36 -4.92
CA LEU A 476 41.47 -15.73 -5.70
C LEU A 476 41.45 -16.34 -7.10
N ASP A 477 40.37 -17.04 -7.42
CA ASP A 477 40.02 -17.41 -8.79
C ASP A 477 39.40 -16.15 -9.42
N GLU A 478 40.19 -15.45 -10.25
CA GLU A 478 39.90 -14.11 -10.80
C GLU A 478 38.78 -14.05 -11.86
N ASP A 479 38.05 -15.14 -12.11
CA ASP A 479 37.11 -15.22 -13.24
C ASP A 479 35.64 -14.86 -12.91
N SER A 480 35.33 -14.33 -11.72
CA SER A 480 33.95 -13.98 -11.32
C SER A 480 33.65 -12.49 -11.15
N THR A 481 34.57 -11.58 -11.50
CA THR A 481 34.45 -10.14 -11.18
C THR A 481 33.89 -9.22 -12.28
N THR A 482 33.35 -9.73 -13.37
CA THR A 482 32.99 -8.87 -14.51
C THR A 482 31.63 -8.16 -14.47
N ASN A 483 30.83 -8.23 -13.39
CA ASN A 483 29.55 -7.48 -13.33
C ASN A 483 29.28 -6.68 -12.04
N LEU A 484 30.29 -6.42 -11.20
CA LEU A 484 30.13 -5.62 -9.97
C LEU A 484 30.88 -4.27 -9.99
N ALA A 485 31.17 -3.73 -11.17
CA ALA A 485 31.79 -2.42 -11.32
C ALA A 485 30.72 -1.34 -11.62
N ASN A 486 30.16 -0.73 -10.57
CA ASN A 486 29.76 0.70 -10.50
C ASN A 486 29.01 1.07 -9.20
N ALA A 487 29.50 0.66 -8.03
CA ALA A 487 28.87 0.98 -6.74
C ALA A 487 29.23 2.37 -6.16
N SER A 488 29.90 3.26 -6.90
CA SER A 488 30.44 4.51 -6.36
C SER A 488 30.10 5.79 -7.13
N ARG A 489 29.07 5.78 -7.99
CA ARG A 489 28.45 7.01 -8.51
C ARG A 489 27.09 7.21 -7.84
N PRO A 490 26.78 8.41 -7.30
CA PRO A 490 25.42 8.74 -6.94
C PRO A 490 24.59 8.82 -8.23
N VAL A 491 23.94 7.71 -8.57
CA VAL A 491 22.95 7.64 -9.65
C VAL A 491 21.77 8.51 -9.21
N PRO A 492 21.19 9.35 -10.09
CA PRO A 492 19.99 10.11 -9.75
C PRO A 492 18.90 9.16 -9.23
N ALA A 493 18.22 9.54 -8.14
CA ALA A 493 17.22 8.75 -7.42
C ALA A 493 15.91 8.47 -8.22
N PHE A 494 16.00 8.36 -9.55
CA PHE A 494 14.91 7.97 -10.44
C PHE A 494 14.86 6.46 -10.68
N PHE A 495 15.90 5.71 -10.30
CA PHE A 495 15.95 4.25 -10.34
C PHE A 495 16.50 3.66 -9.04
N ASP A 496 15.63 3.43 -8.06
CA ASP A 496 15.89 2.41 -7.03
C ASP A 496 15.66 1.01 -7.64
N ASN A 497 16.58 0.62 -8.53
CA ASN A 497 16.96 -0.73 -8.95
C ASN A 497 15.84 -1.78 -9.13
N PHE A 498 14.84 -1.50 -9.97
CA PHE A 498 14.01 -2.56 -10.53
C PHE A 498 14.12 -2.55 -12.05
N VAL A 499 15.00 -3.40 -12.58
CA VAL A 499 15.13 -3.63 -14.02
C VAL A 499 14.20 -4.77 -14.37
N ASP A 500 13.28 -4.54 -15.31
CA ASP A 500 12.47 -5.60 -15.88
C ASP A 500 13.38 -6.49 -16.74
N PHE A 501 13.47 -7.77 -16.37
CA PHE A 501 14.31 -8.76 -17.05
C PHE A 501 13.52 -9.57 -18.09
N SER A 502 12.23 -9.27 -18.29
CA SER A 502 11.50 -9.88 -19.40
C SER A 502 12.14 -9.47 -20.72
N THR A 503 12.30 -10.44 -21.63
CA THR A 503 12.75 -10.13 -22.99
C THR A 503 11.75 -9.13 -23.58
N PRO A 504 12.16 -7.89 -23.90
CA PRO A 504 11.24 -6.91 -24.43
C PRO A 504 10.60 -7.47 -25.70
N LEU A 505 9.31 -7.19 -25.90
CA LEU A 505 8.65 -7.51 -27.15
C LEU A 505 9.33 -6.68 -28.26
N ASP A 506 9.74 -7.32 -29.34
CA ASP A 506 10.30 -6.62 -30.52
C ASP A 506 9.36 -5.46 -30.92
N LYS A 507 9.85 -4.21 -30.88
CA LYS A 507 9.09 -2.97 -31.18
C LYS A 507 8.09 -2.57 -30.10
N SER A 508 8.43 -2.71 -28.83
CA SER A 508 7.53 -2.26 -27.76
C SER A 508 7.48 -0.73 -27.63
N LEU A 509 6.39 -0.23 -27.02
CA LEU A 509 6.26 1.19 -26.66
C LEU A 509 7.42 1.68 -25.76
N SER A 510 7.89 0.80 -24.89
CA SER A 510 9.00 1.06 -23.96
C SER A 510 10.30 1.32 -24.71
N GLU A 511 10.61 0.50 -25.72
CA GLU A 511 11.81 0.67 -26.55
C GLU A 511 11.77 1.98 -27.35
N ALA A 512 10.62 2.30 -27.95
CA ALA A 512 10.43 3.54 -28.68
C ALA A 512 10.60 4.77 -27.78
N TYR A 513 10.04 4.74 -26.56
CA TYR A 513 10.19 5.81 -25.60
C TYR A 513 11.64 6.00 -25.14
N LEU A 514 12.37 4.90 -24.86
CA LEU A 514 13.78 4.95 -24.49
C LEU A 514 14.66 5.47 -25.64
N ALA A 515 14.31 5.16 -26.88
CA ALA A 515 14.99 5.70 -28.06
C ALA A 515 14.74 7.22 -28.21
N GLU A 516 13.54 7.69 -27.90
CA GLU A 516 13.17 9.12 -27.88
C GLU A 516 13.82 9.87 -26.68
N ASN A 517 14.10 9.17 -25.58
CA ASN A 517 14.58 9.74 -24.32
C ASN A 517 15.81 8.98 -23.78
N PRO A 518 16.99 9.03 -24.43
CA PRO A 518 18.14 8.21 -24.05
C PRO A 518 18.67 8.49 -22.63
N GLY A 519 18.33 9.63 -22.03
CA GLY A 519 18.70 9.99 -20.65
C GLY A 519 17.82 9.37 -19.56
N THR A 520 16.78 8.61 -19.92
CA THR A 520 15.93 7.88 -18.96
C THR A 520 16.37 6.44 -18.72
N ARG A 521 17.53 6.00 -19.23
CA ARG A 521 18.12 4.69 -18.91
C ARG A 521 18.97 4.71 -17.65
#